data_AF-A0A7S1SFP5-F1
#
_entry.id   AF-A0A7S1SFP5-F1
#
_cell.length_a   1.000
_cell.length_b   1.000
_cell.length_c   1.000
_cell.angle_alpha   90.00
_cell.angle_beta   90.00
_cell.angle_gamma   90.00
#
_symmetry.space_group_name_H-M   'P 1'
#
loop_
_entity.id
_entity.type
_entity.pdbx_description
1 polymer ?
#
loop_
_entity_poly.entity_id
_entity_poly.type
_entity_poly.pdbx_seq_one_letter_code
_entity_poly.pdbx_strand_id
1 'polypeptide(L)'
;QGPLFKKPGSDPATGKVISLKARKVGSIVKTTGKTWTGPSGGEWVELDTSSGEKAGWLLVEGPGFNVLGPLLEKAEAGEQKPTVLRLYSMITSSDLCEICIRRSATISLVKIWVALKDPHGLKAGKVLVSREMPTEEEHNMPSISSFPTHKLLADPVKIEETPFKEGDQVPYFYMGEASDDGAFDKK
;
A
#
# COMPACT_ATOMS: atom_id res chain seq x y z
N GLN A 1 3.01 -0.46 0.68
CA GLN A 1 3.49 -1.09 1.93
C GLN A 1 5.01 -0.93 2.03
N GLY A 2 5.55 -0.83 3.24
CA GLY A 2 6.90 -0.30 3.49
C GLY A 2 7.84 -1.27 4.19
N PRO A 3 8.91 -0.76 4.84
CA PRO A 3 9.86 -1.61 5.56
C PRO A 3 9.17 -2.40 6.67
N LEU A 4 9.55 -3.67 6.85
CA LEU A 4 9.07 -4.47 7.97
C LEU A 4 9.95 -4.24 9.20
N PHE A 5 9.34 -4.27 10.38
CA PHE A 5 10.04 -4.17 11.65
C PHE A 5 9.89 -5.46 12.45
N LYS A 6 10.99 -5.89 13.08
CA LYS A 6 11.05 -7.13 13.85
C LYS A 6 11.64 -6.90 15.24
N LYS A 7 11.09 -7.57 16.25
CA LYS A 7 11.71 -7.80 17.55
C LYS A 7 12.24 -9.25 17.60
N PRO A 8 13.56 -9.48 17.59
CA PRO A 8 14.12 -10.82 17.70
C PRO A 8 13.86 -11.45 19.08
N GLY A 9 13.76 -12.77 19.14
CA GLY A 9 13.57 -13.52 20.38
C GLY A 9 12.11 -13.89 20.66
N SER A 10 11.88 -14.75 21.64
CA SER A 10 10.53 -15.19 22.03
C SER A 10 9.79 -14.14 22.87
N ASP A 11 10.51 -13.36 23.67
CA ASP A 11 9.93 -12.29 24.48
C ASP A 11 9.90 -10.95 23.73
N PRO A 12 8.71 -10.39 23.43
CA PRO A 12 8.61 -9.13 22.71
C PRO A 12 9.02 -7.89 23.54
N ALA A 13 9.12 -8.01 24.87
CA ALA A 13 9.44 -6.90 25.76
C ALA A 13 10.93 -6.54 25.78
N THR A 14 11.81 -7.50 25.54
CA THR A 14 13.26 -7.37 25.80
C THR A 14 14.11 -7.14 24.54
N GLY A 15 13.55 -7.30 23.34
CA GLY A 15 14.27 -7.17 22.06
C GLY A 15 14.32 -5.75 21.48
N LYS A 16 15.50 -5.34 20.98
CA LYS A 16 15.67 -4.16 20.12
C LYS A 16 14.94 -4.37 18.78
N VAL A 17 14.20 -3.36 18.34
CA VAL A 17 13.55 -3.38 17.03
C VAL A 17 14.59 -3.26 15.92
N ILE A 18 14.53 -4.15 14.93
CA ILE A 18 15.34 -4.12 13.72
C ILE A 18 14.45 -3.92 12.50
N SER A 19 14.97 -3.25 11.46
CA SER A 19 14.28 -3.13 10.17
C SER A 19 14.72 -4.25 9.23
N LEU A 20 13.76 -4.93 8.60
CA LEU A 20 13.98 -5.97 7.60
C LEU A 20 13.83 -5.37 6.20
N LYS A 21 14.94 -4.90 5.63
CA LYS A 21 14.95 -4.25 4.30
C LYS A 21 14.81 -5.21 3.11
N ALA A 22 15.10 -6.49 3.32
CA ALA A 22 15.23 -7.46 2.23
C ALA A 22 13.92 -8.19 1.85
N ARG A 23 12.83 -8.02 2.62
CA ARG A 23 11.58 -8.74 2.36
C ARG A 23 10.74 -7.96 1.35
N LYS A 24 10.36 -8.62 0.24
CA LYS A 24 9.54 -8.03 -0.82
C LYS A 24 8.10 -7.84 -0.37
N VAL A 25 7.41 -6.82 -0.88
CA VAL A 25 5.96 -6.67 -0.71
C VAL A 25 5.24 -7.90 -1.27
N GLY A 26 4.13 -8.31 -0.63
CA GLY A 26 3.41 -9.54 -0.97
C GLY A 26 4.04 -10.84 -0.45
N SER A 27 5.18 -10.77 0.26
CA SER A 27 5.72 -11.94 0.95
C SER A 27 4.76 -12.44 2.03
N ILE A 28 4.51 -13.75 2.04
CA ILE A 28 3.70 -14.39 3.08
C ILE A 28 4.60 -14.72 4.27
N VAL A 29 4.11 -14.43 5.47
CA VAL A 29 4.76 -14.74 6.75
C VAL A 29 3.82 -15.62 7.55
N LYS A 30 4.31 -16.75 8.07
CA LYS A 30 3.50 -17.60 8.94
C LYS A 30 3.67 -17.15 10.39
N THR A 31 2.55 -17.06 11.08
CA THR A 31 2.47 -16.55 12.45
C THR A 31 1.77 -17.57 13.34
N THR A 32 2.07 -17.56 14.63
CA THR A 32 1.39 -18.42 15.60
C THR A 32 -0.03 -17.93 15.94
N GLY A 33 -0.38 -16.71 15.51
CA GLY A 33 -1.63 -16.03 15.85
C GLY A 33 -1.59 -15.28 17.19
N LYS A 34 -0.52 -15.43 17.98
CA LYS A 34 -0.35 -14.62 19.18
C LYS A 34 -0.01 -13.19 18.81
N THR A 35 -0.65 -12.25 19.50
CA THR A 35 -0.39 -10.82 19.36
C THR A 35 0.13 -10.24 20.66
N TRP A 36 0.85 -9.12 20.53
CA TRP A 36 1.35 -8.35 21.66
C TRP A 36 1.26 -6.87 21.34
N THR A 37 0.73 -6.08 22.27
CA THR A 37 0.70 -4.62 22.17
C THR A 37 1.91 -4.06 22.88
N GLY A 38 2.77 -3.35 22.15
CA GLY A 38 3.95 -2.73 22.71
C GLY A 38 3.64 -1.51 23.58
N PRO A 39 4.62 -1.02 24.37
CA PRO A 39 4.42 0.13 25.26
C PRO A 39 3.97 1.41 24.56
N SER A 40 4.35 1.60 23.30
CA SER A 40 3.91 2.73 22.46
C SER A 40 2.59 2.49 21.74
N GLY A 41 1.89 1.38 22.00
CA GLY A 41 0.61 1.04 21.37
C GLY A 41 0.70 0.35 20.01
N GLY A 42 1.89 -0.03 19.55
CA GLY A 42 2.02 -0.80 18.30
C GLY A 42 1.63 -2.26 18.48
N GLU A 43 0.91 -2.82 17.51
CA GLU A 43 0.50 -4.22 17.46
C GLU A 43 1.58 -5.09 16.80
N TRP A 44 1.93 -6.19 17.45
CA TRP A 44 2.94 -7.14 16.98
C TRP A 44 2.35 -8.54 16.90
N VAL A 45 2.85 -9.34 15.97
CA VAL A 45 2.46 -10.74 15.79
C VAL A 45 3.68 -11.67 15.89
N GLU A 46 3.53 -12.78 16.62
CA GLU A 46 4.58 -13.78 16.81
C GLU A 46 4.77 -14.63 15.54
N LEU A 47 6.03 -14.77 15.09
CA LEU A 47 6.41 -15.62 13.96
C LEU A 47 6.40 -17.10 14.34
N ASP A 48 5.88 -17.94 13.45
CA ASP A 48 5.83 -19.38 13.64
C ASP A 48 7.17 -20.04 13.23
N THR A 49 7.98 -20.41 14.21
CA THR A 49 9.28 -21.05 13.97
C THR A 49 9.17 -22.44 13.35
N SER A 50 8.04 -23.14 13.52
CA SER A 50 7.84 -24.47 12.92
C SER A 50 7.77 -24.40 11.39
N SER A 51 7.48 -23.21 10.85
CA SER A 51 7.46 -22.93 9.42
C SER A 51 8.80 -22.55 8.79
N GLY A 52 9.88 -22.51 9.58
CA GLY A 52 11.20 -22.07 9.13
C GLY A 52 11.46 -20.57 9.30
N GLU A 53 10.52 -19.81 9.89
CA GLU A 53 10.76 -18.42 10.28
C GLU A 53 11.74 -18.35 11.46
N LYS A 54 12.58 -17.31 11.47
CA LYS A 54 13.42 -17.03 12.65
C LYS A 54 12.54 -16.49 13.78
N ALA A 55 12.70 -17.00 14.99
CA ALA A 55 11.98 -16.53 16.17
C ALA A 55 11.94 -14.99 16.28
N GLY A 56 10.80 -14.46 16.69
CA GLY A 56 10.58 -13.03 16.82
C GLY A 56 9.16 -12.60 16.55
N TRP A 57 8.96 -11.29 16.63
CA TRP A 57 7.67 -10.64 16.46
C TRP A 57 7.77 -9.62 15.34
N LEU A 58 6.78 -9.57 14.44
CA LEU A 58 6.69 -8.55 13.40
C LEU A 58 5.66 -7.49 13.78
N LEU A 59 5.97 -6.22 13.48
CA LEU A 59 5.02 -5.12 13.64
C LEU A 59 3.92 -5.23 12.57
N VAL A 60 2.67 -5.26 13.01
CA VAL A 60 1.48 -5.19 12.16
C VAL A 60 1.17 -3.74 11.85
N GLU A 61 0.96 -2.92 12.89
CA GLU A 61 0.74 -1.48 12.80
C GLU A 61 1.12 -0.78 14.11
N GLY A 62 1.34 0.53 14.09
CA GLY A 62 1.61 1.29 15.30
C GLY A 62 2.34 2.61 15.10
N PRO A 63 2.29 3.52 16.09
CA PRO A 63 2.95 4.80 16.03
C PRO A 63 4.49 4.68 16.16
N GLY A 64 5.20 5.74 15.79
CA GLY A 64 6.64 5.87 16.03
C GLY A 64 7.56 5.28 14.95
N PHE A 65 7.00 4.71 13.88
CA PHE A 65 7.78 4.12 12.78
C PHE A 65 7.82 4.97 11.51
N ASN A 66 7.11 6.11 11.52
CA ASN A 66 6.92 6.96 10.33
C ASN A 66 6.44 6.16 9.10
N VAL A 67 5.64 5.11 9.33
CA VAL A 67 5.01 4.35 8.26
C VAL A 67 3.51 4.54 8.36
N LEU A 68 2.94 4.95 7.23
CA LEU A 68 1.51 5.19 7.12
C LEU A 68 0.77 3.89 6.78
N GLY A 69 -0.23 3.54 7.60
CA GLY A 69 -1.07 2.35 7.47
C GLY A 69 -0.42 1.04 7.96
N PRO A 70 -1.18 -0.07 7.91
CA PRO A 70 -0.68 -1.37 8.35
C PRO A 70 0.44 -1.89 7.45
N LEU A 71 1.45 -2.49 8.07
CA LEU A 71 2.60 -3.11 7.40
C LEU A 71 2.30 -4.55 6.98
N LEU A 72 1.44 -5.23 7.74
CA LEU A 72 1.00 -6.59 7.49
C LEU A 72 -0.51 -6.60 7.33
N GLU A 73 -0.98 -7.43 6.42
CA GLU A 73 -2.39 -7.74 6.28
C GLU A 73 -2.60 -9.21 6.60
N LYS A 74 -3.65 -9.51 7.38
CA LYS A 74 -4.01 -10.88 7.70
C LYS A 74 -4.37 -11.62 6.40
N ALA A 75 -3.83 -12.82 6.23
CA ALA A 75 -4.18 -13.71 5.12
C ALA A 75 -4.78 -15.00 5.69
N GLU A 76 -5.96 -15.38 5.24
CA GLU A 76 -6.60 -16.63 5.65
C GLU A 76 -6.25 -17.77 4.69
N ALA A 77 -6.22 -18.99 5.22
CA ALA A 77 -6.01 -20.17 4.39
C ALA A 77 -7.19 -20.35 3.42
N GLY A 78 -6.89 -20.49 2.12
CA GLY A 78 -7.90 -20.64 1.08
C GLY A 78 -8.45 -19.33 0.51
N GLU A 79 -8.06 -18.16 1.04
CA GLU A 79 -8.31 -16.90 0.36
C GLU A 79 -7.53 -16.83 -0.96
N GLN A 80 -8.10 -16.13 -1.94
CA GLN A 80 -7.38 -15.84 -3.16
C GLN A 80 -6.11 -15.06 -2.83
N LYS A 81 -4.99 -15.48 -3.42
CA LYS A 81 -3.70 -14.82 -3.23
C LYS A 81 -3.86 -13.32 -3.55
N PRO A 82 -3.44 -12.41 -2.63
CA PRO A 82 -3.48 -10.99 -2.91
C PRO A 82 -2.54 -10.65 -4.06
N THR A 83 -2.78 -9.49 -4.67
CA THR A 83 -2.01 -9.01 -5.81
C THR A 83 -1.12 -7.86 -5.38
N VAL A 84 0.14 -7.88 -5.80
CA VAL A 84 1.05 -6.75 -5.64
C VAL A 84 0.91 -5.82 -6.83
N LEU A 85 0.62 -4.55 -6.58
CA LEU A 85 0.46 -3.50 -7.60
C LEU A 85 1.45 -2.37 -7.35
N ARG A 86 1.92 -1.72 -8.41
CA ARG A 86 2.80 -0.54 -8.34
C ARG A 86 1.99 0.72 -8.59
N LEU A 87 1.89 1.59 -7.58
CA LEU A 87 1.20 2.88 -7.75
C LEU A 87 2.07 3.81 -8.60
N TYR A 88 1.55 4.29 -9.72
CA TYR A 88 2.27 5.16 -10.64
C TYR A 88 1.62 6.54 -10.72
N SER A 89 2.38 7.57 -10.35
CA SER A 89 1.89 8.95 -10.36
C SER A 89 1.94 9.51 -11.77
N MET A 90 0.79 9.91 -12.30
CA MET A 90 0.73 10.69 -13.53
C MET A 90 1.07 12.17 -13.31
N ILE A 91 1.19 12.62 -12.05
CA ILE A 91 1.56 13.99 -11.69
C ILE A 91 3.07 14.17 -11.81
N THR A 92 3.83 13.21 -11.28
CA THR A 92 5.30 13.25 -11.23
C THR A 92 5.96 12.27 -12.21
N SER A 93 5.16 11.52 -12.99
CA SER A 93 5.61 10.49 -13.94
C SER A 93 6.57 9.47 -13.32
N SER A 94 6.29 9.04 -12.09
CA SER A 94 7.15 8.16 -11.30
C SER A 94 6.39 7.11 -10.51
N ASP A 95 7.04 5.98 -10.23
CA ASP A 95 6.53 5.00 -9.27
C ASP A 95 6.53 5.61 -7.86
N LEU A 96 5.40 5.46 -7.16
CA LEU A 96 5.24 5.90 -5.77
C LEU A 96 5.68 4.78 -4.81
N CYS A 97 4.99 3.63 -4.85
CA CYS A 97 5.34 2.45 -4.07
C CYS A 97 4.59 1.19 -4.54
N GLU A 98 5.03 0.02 -4.09
CA GLU A 98 4.27 -1.22 -4.18
C GLU A 98 3.22 -1.33 -3.06
N ILE A 99 2.04 -1.86 -3.38
CA ILE A 99 1.01 -2.23 -2.41
C ILE A 99 0.60 -3.70 -2.65
N CYS A 100 0.46 -4.48 -1.60
CA CYS A 100 -0.23 -5.77 -1.64
C CYS A 100 -1.69 -5.52 -1.30
N ILE A 101 -2.61 -5.98 -2.15
CA ILE A 101 -4.04 -5.74 -1.99
C ILE A 101 -4.83 -7.01 -2.27
N ARG A 102 -5.88 -7.27 -1.48
CA ARG A 102 -6.81 -8.37 -1.74
C ARG A 102 -7.51 -8.19 -3.08
N ARG A 103 -7.76 -9.30 -3.78
CA ARG A 103 -8.49 -9.31 -5.05
C ARG A 103 -9.95 -8.84 -4.92
N SER A 104 -10.55 -9.04 -3.75
CA SER A 104 -11.89 -8.57 -3.40
C SER A 104 -11.95 -7.10 -2.94
N ALA A 105 -10.80 -6.45 -2.73
CA ALA A 105 -10.77 -5.04 -2.35
C ALA A 105 -11.23 -4.15 -3.51
N THR A 106 -11.66 -2.93 -3.18
CA THR A 106 -12.19 -1.99 -4.15
C THR A 106 -11.17 -0.91 -4.54
N ILE A 107 -11.44 -0.21 -5.64
CA ILE A 107 -10.64 0.93 -6.08
C ILE A 107 -10.62 2.07 -5.07
N SER A 108 -11.67 2.24 -4.25
CA SER A 108 -11.63 3.17 -3.11
C SER A 108 -10.44 2.89 -2.17
N LEU A 109 -10.11 1.62 -1.91
CA LEU A 109 -8.96 1.28 -1.05
C LEU A 109 -7.63 1.64 -1.73
N VAL A 110 -7.52 1.47 -3.05
CA VAL A 110 -6.34 1.90 -3.81
C VAL A 110 -6.15 3.41 -3.71
N LYS A 111 -7.24 4.19 -3.84
CA LYS A 111 -7.20 5.66 -3.70
C LYS A 111 -6.79 6.08 -2.29
N ILE A 112 -7.22 5.35 -1.25
CA ILE A 112 -6.76 5.56 0.12
C ILE A 112 -5.26 5.30 0.22
N TRP A 113 -4.75 4.22 -0.36
CA TRP A 113 -3.30 3.95 -0.38
C TRP A 113 -2.51 5.04 -1.10
N VAL A 114 -3.00 5.56 -2.23
CA VAL A 114 -2.39 6.70 -2.93
C VAL A 114 -2.35 7.91 -2.01
N ALA A 115 -3.49 8.34 -1.46
CA ALA A 115 -3.59 9.48 -0.55
C ALA A 115 -2.68 9.35 0.68
N LEU A 116 -2.54 8.13 1.18
CA LEU A 116 -1.73 7.81 2.34
C LEU A 116 -0.23 7.79 2.03
N LYS A 117 0.18 7.53 0.78
CA LYS A 117 1.60 7.34 0.43
C LYS A 117 2.19 8.50 -0.34
N ASP A 118 1.36 9.24 -1.04
CA ASP A 118 1.80 10.37 -1.83
C ASP A 118 2.25 11.52 -0.90
N PRO A 119 3.47 12.06 -1.06
CA PRO A 119 4.03 13.08 -0.19
C PRO A 119 3.30 14.44 -0.28
N HIS A 120 2.50 14.66 -1.33
CA HIS A 120 1.76 15.90 -1.53
C HIS A 120 0.49 15.97 -0.67
N GLY A 121 0.13 14.90 0.05
CA GLY A 121 -1.02 14.91 0.97
C GLY A 121 -2.37 14.89 0.25
N LEU A 122 -2.45 14.10 -0.82
CA LEU A 122 -3.63 14.02 -1.68
C LEU A 122 -4.88 13.56 -0.91
N LYS A 123 -6.04 14.12 -1.23
CA LYS A 123 -7.32 13.61 -0.73
C LYS A 123 -7.80 12.42 -1.57
N ALA A 124 -8.09 11.28 -0.92
CA ALA A 124 -8.51 10.05 -1.61
C ALA A 124 -9.72 10.25 -2.56
N GLY A 125 -10.70 11.07 -2.16
CA GLY A 125 -11.87 11.39 -2.99
C GLY A 125 -11.57 12.22 -4.24
N LYS A 126 -10.36 12.75 -4.37
CA LYS A 126 -9.84 13.51 -5.52
C LYS A 126 -8.80 12.71 -6.33
N VAL A 127 -8.50 11.48 -5.92
CA VAL A 127 -7.65 10.56 -6.68
C VAL A 127 -8.52 9.85 -7.73
N LEU A 128 -8.05 9.81 -8.96
CA LEU A 128 -8.64 9.05 -10.05
C LEU A 128 -7.68 7.91 -10.43
N VAL A 129 -8.21 6.74 -10.74
CA VAL A 129 -7.40 5.57 -11.16
C VAL A 129 -7.84 5.16 -12.56
N SER A 130 -6.89 5.00 -13.48
CA SER A 130 -7.16 4.49 -14.83
C SER A 130 -6.89 3.00 -14.91
N ARG A 131 -7.70 2.28 -15.69
CA ARG A 131 -7.56 0.83 -15.94
C ARG A 131 -6.31 0.45 -16.71
N GLU A 132 -5.68 1.40 -17.38
CA GLU A 132 -4.50 1.19 -18.21
C GLU A 132 -3.62 2.45 -18.24
N MET A 133 -2.35 2.27 -18.60
CA MET A 133 -1.44 3.40 -18.79
C MET A 133 -1.96 4.29 -19.93
N PRO A 134 -2.02 5.61 -19.73
CA PRO A 134 -2.37 6.56 -20.78
C PRO A 134 -1.44 6.43 -21.99
N THR A 135 -1.98 6.63 -23.19
CA THR A 135 -1.17 6.80 -24.39
C THR A 135 -0.36 8.09 -24.33
N GLU A 136 0.64 8.27 -25.20
CA GLU A 136 1.40 9.53 -25.27
C GLU A 136 0.49 10.74 -25.56
N GLU A 137 -0.52 10.58 -26.42
CA GLU A 137 -1.50 11.62 -26.71
C GLU A 137 -2.33 11.98 -25.48
N GLU A 138 -2.76 10.97 -24.71
CA GLU A 138 -3.52 11.15 -23.47
C GLU A 138 -2.67 11.76 -22.35
N HIS A 139 -1.37 11.42 -22.30
CA HIS A 139 -0.43 11.99 -21.35
C HIS A 139 -0.21 13.49 -21.58
N ASN A 140 -0.22 13.92 -22.84
CA ASN A 140 -0.03 15.32 -23.24
C ASN A 140 -1.31 16.15 -23.18
N MET A 141 -2.43 15.59 -22.71
CA MET A 141 -3.68 16.34 -22.59
C MET A 141 -3.53 17.48 -21.56
N PRO A 142 -4.03 18.69 -21.87
CA PRO A 142 -3.81 19.88 -21.04
C PRO A 142 -4.56 19.84 -19.70
N SER A 143 -5.52 18.93 -19.53
CA SER A 143 -6.32 18.80 -18.32
C SER A 143 -6.77 17.36 -18.10
N ILE A 144 -6.79 16.94 -16.83
CA ILE A 144 -7.38 15.66 -16.41
C ILE A 144 -8.86 15.56 -16.76
N SER A 145 -9.58 16.67 -16.87
CA SER A 145 -10.99 16.70 -17.30
C SER A 145 -11.19 16.20 -18.73
N SER A 146 -10.14 16.21 -19.55
CA SER A 146 -10.15 15.71 -20.93
C SER A 146 -9.82 14.22 -21.02
N PHE A 147 -9.37 13.59 -19.93
CA PHE A 147 -9.01 12.18 -19.93
C PHE A 147 -10.26 11.30 -20.16
N PRO A 148 -10.18 10.23 -20.97
CA PRO A 148 -11.35 9.44 -21.31
C PRO A 148 -11.99 8.78 -20.07
N THR A 149 -13.21 9.19 -19.73
CA THR A 149 -13.93 8.73 -18.53
C THR A 149 -14.17 7.22 -18.53
N HIS A 150 -14.33 6.61 -19.71
CA HIS A 150 -14.49 5.16 -19.84
C HIS A 150 -13.23 4.37 -19.48
N LYS A 151 -12.05 5.01 -19.41
CA LYS A 151 -10.81 4.37 -18.92
C LYS A 151 -10.68 4.45 -17.40
N LEU A 152 -11.36 5.40 -16.76
CA LEU A 152 -11.35 5.54 -15.31
C LEU A 152 -12.11 4.39 -14.64
N LEU A 153 -11.62 4.00 -13.46
CA LEU A 153 -12.23 3.00 -12.61
C LEU A 153 -13.06 3.67 -11.51
N ALA A 154 -14.30 3.21 -11.35
CA ALA A 154 -15.19 3.68 -10.30
C ALA A 154 -14.83 3.03 -8.96
N ASP A 155 -15.10 3.75 -7.88
CA ASP A 155 -14.85 3.36 -6.50
C ASP A 155 -15.27 1.94 -6.10
N PRO A 156 -16.50 1.46 -6.42
CA PRO A 156 -16.95 0.14 -5.99
C PRO A 156 -16.37 -1.03 -6.80
N VAL A 157 -15.66 -0.76 -7.92
CA VAL A 157 -15.06 -1.81 -8.75
C VAL A 157 -14.02 -2.56 -7.93
N LYS A 158 -14.08 -3.89 -7.95
CA LYS A 158 -13.10 -4.73 -7.24
C LYS A 158 -11.84 -4.94 -8.07
N ILE A 159 -10.70 -5.16 -7.41
CA ILE A 159 -9.43 -5.45 -8.09
C ILE A 159 -9.55 -6.63 -9.05
N GLU A 160 -10.27 -7.69 -8.67
CA GLU A 160 -10.49 -8.85 -9.55
C GLU A 160 -11.29 -8.57 -10.83
N GLU A 161 -12.05 -7.48 -10.86
CA GLU A 161 -12.84 -7.02 -12.01
C GLU A 161 -12.05 -6.06 -12.91
N THR A 162 -10.85 -5.65 -12.49
CA THR A 162 -9.94 -4.79 -13.27
C THR A 162 -9.01 -5.60 -14.17
N PRO A 163 -8.38 -4.98 -15.18
CA PRO A 163 -7.36 -5.66 -15.98
C PRO A 163 -6.01 -5.85 -15.25
N PHE A 164 -5.84 -5.33 -14.03
CA PHE A 164 -4.56 -5.36 -13.33
C PHE A 164 -4.14 -6.77 -12.91
N LYS A 165 -2.86 -7.05 -13.09
CA LYS A 165 -2.18 -8.29 -12.72
C LYS A 165 -1.05 -8.02 -11.72
N GLU A 166 -0.47 -9.10 -11.21
CA GLU A 166 0.70 -9.05 -10.34
C GLU A 166 1.84 -8.24 -10.97
N GLY A 167 2.27 -7.20 -10.27
CA GLY A 167 3.36 -6.31 -10.69
C GLY A 167 2.96 -5.19 -11.64
N ASP A 168 1.69 -5.09 -12.05
CA ASP A 168 1.25 -4.04 -12.95
C ASP A 168 1.32 -2.65 -12.31
N GLN A 169 1.51 -1.64 -13.16
CA GLN A 169 1.40 -0.25 -12.76
C GLN A 169 -0.08 0.18 -12.75
N VAL A 170 -0.45 0.87 -11.67
CA VAL A 170 -1.77 1.46 -11.46
C VAL A 170 -1.61 2.97 -11.62
N PRO A 171 -1.88 3.50 -12.83
CA PRO A 171 -1.80 4.94 -13.07
C PRO A 171 -2.89 5.65 -12.29
N TYR A 172 -2.48 6.64 -11.51
CA TYR A 172 -3.41 7.54 -10.83
C TYR A 172 -3.15 8.99 -11.19
N PHE A 173 -4.24 9.75 -11.17
CA PHE A 173 -4.27 11.19 -11.38
C PHE A 173 -4.85 11.86 -10.16
N TYR A 174 -4.69 13.17 -10.11
CA TYR A 174 -5.27 14.01 -9.08
C TYR A 174 -6.09 15.14 -9.70
N MET A 175 -7.31 15.33 -9.21
CA MET A 175 -8.24 16.35 -9.70
C MET A 175 -8.49 17.47 -8.68
N GLY A 176 -7.72 17.54 -7.60
CA GLY A 176 -7.76 18.67 -6.67
C GLY A 176 -6.91 19.83 -7.18
N GLU A 177 -7.24 21.05 -6.75
CA GLU A 177 -6.39 22.21 -6.98
C GLU A 177 -5.24 22.23 -5.96
N ALA A 178 -4.06 22.70 -6.38
CA ALA A 178 -2.91 22.86 -5.49
C ALA A 178 -3.19 23.82 -4.31
N SER A 179 -4.17 24.71 -4.45
CA SER A 179 -4.67 25.63 -3.43
C SER A 179 -5.48 24.97 -2.33
N ASP A 180 -6.23 23.91 -2.65
CA ASP A 180 -7.20 23.31 -1.73
C ASP A 180 -6.61 22.17 -0.91
N ASP A 181 -5.64 21.43 -1.50
CA ASP A 181 -5.29 20.10 -1.04
C ASP A 181 -3.78 19.78 -1.19
N GLY A 182 -2.93 20.49 -0.43
CA GLY A 182 -1.53 20.07 -0.20
C GLY A 182 -0.46 20.92 -0.89
N ALA A 183 0.76 20.89 -0.34
CA ALA A 183 1.86 21.75 -0.76
C ALA A 183 2.65 21.11 -1.93
N PHE A 184 2.24 21.40 -3.16
CA PHE A 184 2.99 21.02 -4.37
C PHE A 184 4.31 21.80 -4.57
N ASP A 185 4.61 22.76 -3.69
CA ASP A 185 5.72 23.72 -3.80
C ASP A 185 6.86 23.56 -2.77
N LYS A 186 6.94 22.44 -2.02
CA LYS A 186 8.13 22.21 -1.18
C LYS A 186 9.29 21.64 -2.00
N LYS A 187 10.06 22.55 -2.60
CA LYS A 187 11.43 22.33 -3.07
C LYS A 187 12.31 21.64 -2.02
#